data_AF-A0AAW0GNH6-F1
#
_entry.id   AF-A0AAW0GNH6-F1
#
_cell.length_a   1.000
_cell.length_b   1.000
_cell.length_c   1.000
_cell.angle_alpha   90.00
_cell.angle_beta   90.00
_cell.angle_gamma   90.00
#
_symmetry.space_group_name_H-M   'P 1'
#
loop_
_entity.id
_entity.type
_entity.pdbx_description
1 polymer ?
#
loop_
_entity_poly.entity_id
_entity_poly.type
_entity_poly.pdbx_seq_one_letter_code
_entity_poly.pdbx_strand_id
1 'polypeptide(L)'
;MTSNKQSGAMIQLGALNRHQLLFWPQWRTLSGTIRFNSFGDTPPKMLLGINNLNSEIARIRYSLLNVTSSTADVALESWEDIRLDCGGCSWLSIPRDDLSIQCGRFDTLEDHVMARPQKLTERWVDFPVPYSDQDPIPNVVVWFESIYADPAHDCCIDVKPTRICHTGFNLSIDTWSDTNLVCATAAWLAYSGKRKDISSGTFSTDDVCPNQSHFRHSSYVPFAGCDFLQRPQVFTALNMLNISKEKDVRIKLYTSNVSMSGMTWNIDNYDDTILYGAGGVFIACIVPKSVGPADKNSVHTAELGRVKELHREDAVTRLMSILSWPVGKLNSITRRFKGKRGHPL
;
A
#
# COMPACT_ATOMS: atom_id res chain seq x y z
N MET A 1 41.35 -18.57 -18.67
CA MET A 1 40.01 -18.81 -18.08
C MET A 1 39.55 -17.52 -17.43
N THR A 2 38.90 -16.66 -18.20
CA THR A 2 38.33 -15.39 -17.73
C THR A 2 36.90 -15.67 -17.26
N SER A 3 36.73 -15.83 -15.95
CA SER A 3 35.42 -15.92 -15.30
C SER A 3 34.74 -14.55 -15.32
N ASN A 4 34.11 -14.20 -16.46
CA ASN A 4 33.15 -13.09 -16.52
C ASN A 4 31.84 -13.56 -15.89
N LYS A 5 31.71 -13.35 -14.59
CA LYS A 5 30.42 -13.47 -13.89
C LYS A 5 30.25 -12.35 -12.87
N GLN A 6 30.29 -11.11 -13.35
CA GLN A 6 29.58 -10.01 -12.67
C GLN A 6 28.19 -9.90 -13.28
N SER A 7 27.34 -10.87 -12.95
CA SER A 7 25.90 -10.60 -12.94
C SER A 7 25.68 -9.81 -11.66
N GLY A 8 25.84 -8.49 -11.72
CA GLY A 8 25.53 -7.60 -10.61
C GLY A 8 24.13 -7.93 -10.11
N ALA A 9 24.03 -8.29 -8.83
CA ALA A 9 22.74 -8.51 -8.18
C ALA A 9 21.90 -7.24 -8.36
N MET A 10 20.70 -7.36 -8.92
CA MET A 10 19.84 -6.21 -9.25
C MET A 10 18.55 -6.26 -8.45
N ILE A 11 18.06 -5.10 -8.04
CA ILE A 11 16.77 -4.94 -7.36
C ILE A 11 15.67 -5.74 -8.07
N GLN A 12 14.81 -6.41 -7.31
CA GLN A 12 13.59 -7.02 -7.85
C GLN A 12 12.35 -6.49 -7.15
N LEU A 13 11.26 -6.36 -7.90
CA LEU A 13 10.04 -5.72 -7.47
C LEU A 13 8.84 -6.63 -7.75
N GLY A 14 7.78 -6.46 -6.98
CA GLY A 14 6.49 -7.04 -7.29
C GLY A 14 5.39 -6.55 -6.37
N ALA A 15 4.20 -7.11 -6.55
CA ALA A 15 3.04 -6.83 -5.72
C ALA A 15 2.33 -8.12 -5.32
N LEU A 16 1.83 -8.15 -4.10
CA LEU A 16 0.98 -9.21 -3.58
C LEU A 16 -0.36 -8.57 -3.20
N ASN A 17 -1.43 -8.95 -3.89
CA ASN A 17 -2.79 -8.56 -3.55
C ASN A 17 -3.58 -9.79 -3.13
N ARG A 18 -4.22 -9.75 -1.97
CA ARG A 18 -5.10 -10.82 -1.49
C ARG A 18 -6.48 -10.25 -1.26
N HIS A 19 -7.46 -10.81 -1.98
CA HIS A 19 -8.86 -10.70 -1.62
C HIS A 19 -9.19 -11.87 -0.72
N GLN A 20 -9.81 -11.61 0.42
CA GLN A 20 -10.37 -12.66 1.25
C GLN A 20 -11.89 -12.57 1.18
N LEU A 21 -12.49 -13.43 0.36
CA LEU A 21 -13.92 -13.73 0.46
C LEU A 21 -14.07 -14.80 1.55
N LEU A 22 -13.96 -14.43 2.83
CA LEU A 22 -14.26 -15.38 3.92
C LEU A 22 -15.55 -14.99 4.64
N PHE A 23 -16.40 -15.99 4.84
CA PHE A 23 -17.43 -15.95 5.87
C PHE A 23 -16.75 -16.22 7.23
N TRP A 24 -17.15 -15.45 8.24
CA TRP A 24 -16.86 -15.55 9.68
C TRP A 24 -16.45 -16.96 10.20
N PRO A 25 -15.48 -17.14 11.15
CA PRO A 25 -14.64 -16.16 11.87
C PRO A 25 -13.13 -16.51 11.87
N GLN A 26 -12.36 -16.08 10.85
CA GLN A 26 -10.88 -16.31 10.80
C GLN A 26 -10.07 -15.00 10.66
N TRP A 27 -10.61 -13.91 11.20
CA TRP A 27 -10.32 -12.50 10.86
C TRP A 27 -9.03 -11.86 11.42
N ARG A 28 -7.83 -12.45 11.26
CA ARG A 28 -6.62 -11.78 11.82
C ARG A 28 -5.42 -11.67 10.91
N THR A 29 -5.23 -12.61 9.99
CA THR A 29 -4.00 -12.64 9.20
C THR A 29 -4.27 -13.07 7.77
N LEU A 30 -3.92 -12.21 6.80
CA LEU A 30 -3.77 -12.61 5.40
C LEU A 30 -2.31 -12.94 5.16
N SER A 31 -2.00 -14.13 4.64
CA SER A 31 -0.63 -14.50 4.33
C SER A 31 -0.42 -14.85 2.85
N GLY A 32 0.83 -14.73 2.42
CA GLY A 32 1.25 -15.17 1.11
C GLY A 32 2.77 -15.30 1.03
N THR A 33 3.23 -16.12 0.11
CA THR A 33 4.66 -16.30 -0.15
C THR A 33 5.03 -15.48 -1.39
N ILE A 34 6.01 -14.60 -1.24
CA ILE A 34 6.69 -13.93 -2.33
C ILE A 34 7.78 -14.86 -2.84
N ARG A 35 7.90 -14.97 -4.17
CA ARG A 35 9.02 -15.64 -4.85
C ARG A 35 9.80 -14.61 -5.65
N PHE A 36 11.13 -14.67 -5.58
CA PHE A 36 12.04 -13.81 -6.32
C PHE A 36 13.28 -14.60 -6.77
N ASN A 37 14.00 -14.09 -7.75
CA ASN A 37 15.25 -14.71 -8.19
C ASN A 37 16.29 -14.62 -7.08
N SER A 38 17.07 -15.69 -6.92
CA SER A 38 18.10 -15.74 -5.88
C SER A 38 19.20 -14.70 -6.08
N PHE A 39 19.62 -14.06 -4.98
CA PHE A 39 20.78 -13.17 -4.89
C PHE A 39 22.06 -13.90 -4.45
N GLY A 40 22.10 -15.22 -4.63
CA GLY A 40 23.14 -16.09 -4.08
C GLY A 40 22.71 -16.73 -2.77
N ASP A 41 23.66 -17.02 -1.88
CA ASP A 41 23.39 -17.79 -0.66
C ASP A 41 22.87 -16.91 0.51
N THR A 42 22.90 -15.59 0.36
CA THR A 42 22.45 -14.66 1.40
C THR A 42 21.05 -14.11 1.10
N PRO A 43 20.11 -14.14 2.06
CA PRO A 43 18.80 -13.52 1.90
C PRO A 43 18.92 -12.00 1.63
N PRO A 44 18.19 -11.43 0.66
CA PRO A 44 18.24 -9.99 0.38
C PRO A 44 17.67 -9.16 1.54
N LYS A 45 17.91 -7.85 1.52
CA LYS A 45 17.08 -6.93 2.31
C LYS A 45 15.74 -6.80 1.60
N MET A 46 14.64 -6.94 2.34
CA MET A 46 13.30 -6.80 1.80
C MET A 46 12.57 -5.67 2.49
N LEU A 47 11.90 -4.83 1.69
CA LEU A 47 10.98 -3.79 2.13
C LEU A 47 9.59 -4.10 1.58
N LEU A 48 8.57 -3.79 2.37
CA LEU A 48 7.18 -3.85 1.97
C LEU A 48 6.61 -2.44 1.93
N GLY A 49 5.55 -2.23 1.16
CA GLY A 49 4.83 -0.97 1.14
C GLY A 49 3.37 -1.18 0.85
N ILE A 50 2.50 -0.48 1.58
CA ILE A 50 1.05 -0.61 1.44
C ILE A 50 0.64 -0.09 0.06
N ASN A 51 -0.05 -0.90 -0.75
CA ASN A 51 -0.58 -0.47 -2.05
C ASN A 51 -2.08 -0.73 -2.22
N ASN A 52 -2.70 -1.43 -1.27
CA ASN A 52 -4.13 -1.72 -1.30
C ASN A 52 -4.60 -1.98 0.13
N LEU A 53 -5.71 -1.36 0.51
CA LEU A 53 -6.32 -1.51 1.82
C LEU A 53 -7.84 -1.46 1.67
N ASN A 54 -8.52 -2.45 2.23
CA ASN A 54 -9.96 -2.47 2.46
C ASN A 54 -10.21 -2.96 3.88
N SER A 55 -10.48 -2.02 4.77
CA SER A 55 -10.58 -2.24 6.20
C SER A 55 -11.55 -1.23 6.79
N GLU A 56 -12.22 -1.58 7.89
CA GLU A 56 -13.03 -0.61 8.65
C GLU A 56 -12.22 0.62 9.04
N ILE A 57 -10.93 0.44 9.41
CA ILE A 57 -10.01 1.53 9.77
C ILE A 57 -8.57 1.29 9.30
N ALA A 58 -7.75 2.34 9.31
CA ALA A 58 -6.32 2.26 9.00
C ALA A 58 -5.53 1.65 10.17
N ARG A 59 -5.71 0.35 10.41
CA ARG A 59 -5.00 -0.43 11.43
C ARG A 59 -4.50 -1.74 10.85
N ILE A 60 -3.33 -1.68 10.24
CA ILE A 60 -2.70 -2.80 9.57
C ILE A 60 -1.20 -2.84 9.79
N ARG A 61 -0.66 -4.05 9.88
CA ARG A 61 0.78 -4.30 9.91
C ARG A 61 1.15 -5.36 8.88
N TYR A 62 2.18 -5.08 8.10
CA TYR A 62 2.83 -6.10 7.29
C TYR A 62 4.07 -6.61 8.01
N SER A 63 4.22 -7.93 8.04
CA SER A 63 5.34 -8.64 8.66
C SER A 63 6.00 -9.54 7.62
N LEU A 64 7.34 -9.48 7.53
CA LEU A 64 8.15 -10.41 6.76
C LEU A 64 8.56 -11.59 7.66
N LEU A 65 8.29 -12.79 7.19
CA LEU A 65 8.58 -14.05 7.87
C LEU A 65 9.41 -14.94 6.92
N ASN A 66 10.23 -15.83 7.48
CA ASN A 66 10.94 -16.89 6.72
C ASN A 66 11.67 -16.40 5.46
N VAL A 67 12.37 -15.25 5.54
CA VAL A 67 13.11 -14.70 4.39
C VAL A 67 14.30 -15.59 4.05
N THR A 68 14.25 -16.21 2.87
CA THR A 68 15.32 -17.02 2.29
C THR A 68 16.01 -16.27 1.15
N SER A 69 16.93 -16.93 0.45
CA SER A 69 17.56 -16.37 -0.75
C SER A 69 16.61 -16.21 -1.94
N SER A 70 15.44 -16.87 -1.96
CA SER A 70 14.52 -16.85 -3.12
C SER A 70 13.04 -16.72 -2.76
N THR A 71 12.71 -16.74 -1.48
CA THR A 71 11.33 -16.65 -0.99
C THR A 71 11.26 -15.78 0.26
N ALA A 72 10.10 -15.21 0.52
CA ALA A 72 9.75 -14.63 1.80
C ALA A 72 8.25 -14.83 2.03
N ASP A 73 7.87 -15.12 3.27
CA ASP A 73 6.47 -15.11 3.66
C ASP A 73 6.09 -13.71 4.12
N VAL A 74 4.93 -13.25 3.70
CA VAL A 74 4.32 -12.00 4.13
C VAL A 74 3.06 -12.33 4.91
N ALA A 75 2.93 -11.70 6.06
CA ALA A 75 1.70 -11.67 6.83
C ALA A 75 1.19 -10.23 6.90
N LEU A 76 -0.08 -10.03 6.58
CA LEU A 76 -0.82 -8.82 6.87
C LEU A 76 -1.71 -9.09 8.07
N GLU A 77 -1.55 -8.29 9.10
CA GLU A 77 -2.23 -8.44 10.38
C GLU A 77 -3.12 -7.24 10.67
N SER A 78 -4.33 -7.52 11.16
CA SER A 78 -5.19 -6.57 11.87
C SER A 78 -5.44 -7.10 13.29
N TRP A 79 -5.81 -6.22 14.22
CA TRP A 79 -6.05 -6.57 15.63
C TRP A 79 -7.23 -5.82 16.24
N GLU A 80 -7.66 -6.25 17.43
CA GLU A 80 -8.83 -5.72 18.16
C GLU A 80 -10.15 -5.80 17.36
N ASP A 81 -10.37 -6.95 16.72
CA ASP A 81 -11.64 -7.35 16.08
C ASP A 81 -12.09 -6.46 14.92
N ILE A 82 -11.14 -5.78 14.27
CA ILE A 82 -11.39 -5.01 13.05
C ILE A 82 -11.64 -5.93 11.85
N ARG A 83 -12.63 -5.57 11.05
CA ARG A 83 -12.84 -6.19 9.73
C ARG A 83 -11.78 -5.72 8.74
N LEU A 84 -10.92 -6.66 8.31
CA LEU A 84 -10.01 -6.50 7.18
C LEU A 84 -10.52 -7.35 6.01
N ASP A 85 -11.11 -6.72 5.01
CA ASP A 85 -11.72 -7.38 3.86
C ASP A 85 -10.68 -7.74 2.78
N CYS A 86 -9.73 -6.83 2.53
CA CYS A 86 -8.59 -7.11 1.67
C CYS A 86 -7.39 -6.23 2.01
N GLY A 87 -6.21 -6.70 1.59
CA GLY A 87 -5.00 -5.90 1.64
C GLY A 87 -3.99 -6.34 0.61
N GLY A 88 -3.13 -5.41 0.23
CA GLY A 88 -2.05 -5.65 -0.68
C GLY A 88 -0.82 -4.80 -0.36
N CYS A 89 0.33 -5.40 -0.63
CA CYS A 89 1.60 -4.73 -0.52
C CYS A 89 2.40 -4.87 -1.81
N SER A 90 3.15 -3.83 -2.14
CA SER A 90 4.30 -3.94 -3.03
C SER A 90 5.50 -4.43 -2.21
N TRP A 91 6.42 -5.13 -2.87
CA TRP A 91 7.66 -5.57 -2.24
C TRP A 91 8.87 -5.18 -3.09
N LEU A 92 9.97 -4.93 -2.40
CA LEU A 92 11.25 -4.52 -2.94
C LEU A 92 12.33 -5.41 -2.33
N SER A 93 13.08 -6.16 -3.14
CA SER A 93 14.25 -6.91 -2.69
C SER A 93 15.53 -6.25 -3.18
N ILE A 94 16.44 -5.99 -2.23
CA ILE A 94 17.65 -5.21 -2.43
C ILE A 94 18.85 -6.11 -2.12
N PRO A 95 19.80 -6.24 -3.07
CA PRO A 95 21.07 -6.93 -2.83
C PRO A 95 21.81 -6.36 -1.62
N ARG A 96 22.50 -7.21 -0.86
CA ARG A 96 23.28 -6.76 0.31
C ARG A 96 24.62 -6.12 -0.05
N ASP A 97 25.11 -6.42 -1.25
CA ASP A 97 26.42 -6.04 -1.77
C ASP A 97 26.41 -4.72 -2.56
N ASP A 98 25.24 -4.17 -2.88
CA ASP A 98 25.14 -2.88 -3.55
C ASP A 98 25.16 -1.71 -2.55
N LEU A 99 26.37 -1.25 -2.21
CA LEU A 99 26.58 -0.11 -1.30
C LEU A 99 26.03 1.22 -1.84
N SER A 100 25.76 1.31 -3.14
CA SER A 100 25.16 2.52 -3.71
C SER A 100 23.66 2.63 -3.36
N ILE A 101 23.08 1.58 -2.76
CA ILE A 101 21.69 1.50 -2.35
C ILE A 101 21.63 1.15 -0.86
N GLN A 102 20.97 1.99 -0.09
CA GLN A 102 20.79 1.80 1.33
C GLN A 102 19.31 1.87 1.67
N CYS A 103 18.90 1.11 2.68
CA CYS A 103 17.51 1.06 3.08
C CYS A 103 17.39 0.69 4.55
N GLY A 104 16.21 0.99 5.10
CA GLY A 104 15.88 0.69 6.48
C GLY A 104 14.40 0.92 6.77
N ARG A 105 14.10 0.88 8.06
CA ARG A 105 12.78 1.11 8.63
C ARG A 105 12.90 2.03 9.83
N PHE A 106 11.82 2.72 10.13
CA PHE A 106 11.66 3.50 11.34
C PHE A 106 10.25 3.25 11.89
N ASP A 107 10.16 2.88 13.17
CA ASP A 107 8.89 2.80 13.88
C ASP A 107 8.76 3.99 14.84
N THR A 108 7.64 4.71 14.76
CA THR A 108 7.32 5.82 15.69
C THR A 108 7.39 5.41 17.17
N LEU A 109 7.20 4.12 17.48
CA LEU A 109 7.30 3.59 18.83
C LEU A 109 8.72 3.58 19.40
N GLU A 110 9.72 3.82 18.57
CA GLU A 110 11.10 4.05 19.01
C GLU A 110 11.28 5.43 19.67
N ASP A 111 10.38 6.38 19.40
CA ASP A 111 10.43 7.76 19.94
C ASP A 111 9.31 8.07 20.94
N HIS A 112 8.19 7.35 20.89
CA HIS A 112 7.12 7.48 21.87
C HIS A 112 6.45 6.14 22.24
N VAL A 113 5.77 6.10 23.38
CA VAL A 113 4.98 4.92 23.77
C VAL A 113 3.60 4.96 23.12
N MET A 114 2.99 3.80 22.87
CA MET A 114 1.64 3.69 22.30
C MET A 114 0.58 4.51 23.07
N ALA A 115 0.71 4.59 24.40
CA ALA A 115 -0.23 5.33 25.25
C ALA A 115 -0.11 6.87 25.16
N ARG A 116 0.88 7.39 24.43
CA ARG A 116 1.13 8.82 24.25
C ARG A 116 1.44 9.12 22.78
N PRO A 117 0.44 9.00 21.90
CA PRO A 117 0.57 9.31 20.48
C PRO A 117 1.02 10.74 20.27
N GLN A 118 1.81 10.97 19.21
CA GLN A 118 2.37 12.27 18.87
C GLN A 118 1.87 12.73 17.50
N LYS A 119 1.62 14.04 17.36
CA LYS A 119 1.19 14.58 16.07
C LYS A 119 2.30 14.61 15.03
N LEU A 120 3.55 14.75 15.48
CA LEU A 120 4.75 14.85 14.67
C LEU A 120 5.80 13.97 15.30
N THR A 121 6.31 13.00 14.54
CA THR A 121 7.50 12.23 14.90
C THR A 121 8.56 12.48 13.83
N GLU A 122 9.66 13.14 14.21
CA GLU A 122 10.78 13.42 13.32
C GLU A 122 12.06 12.79 13.89
N ARG A 123 12.79 12.05 13.06
CA ARG A 123 14.05 11.42 13.44
C ARG A 123 15.11 11.57 12.35
N TRP A 124 16.33 11.91 12.77
CA TRP A 124 17.50 11.82 11.91
C TRP A 124 17.86 10.36 11.65
N VAL A 125 17.99 9.99 10.38
CA VAL A 125 18.38 8.65 9.92
C VAL A 125 19.76 8.76 9.28
N ASP A 126 20.76 8.16 9.93
CA ASP A 126 22.10 8.01 9.36
C ASP A 126 22.11 6.95 8.26
N PHE A 127 22.82 7.23 7.18
CA PHE A 127 23.19 6.21 6.22
C PHE A 127 24.29 5.33 6.83
N PRO A 128 24.11 4.00 6.89
CA PRO A 128 25.15 3.08 7.37
C PRO A 128 26.52 3.30 6.73
N VAL A 129 26.54 3.69 5.46
CA VAL A 129 27.73 4.13 4.72
C VAL A 129 27.43 5.50 4.12
N PRO A 130 28.05 6.59 4.58
CA PRO A 130 27.87 7.90 3.97
C PRO A 130 28.17 7.88 2.47
N TYR A 131 27.35 8.59 1.69
CA TYR A 131 27.63 8.81 0.28
C TYR A 131 28.83 9.77 0.14
N SER A 132 29.54 9.70 -0.98
CA SER A 132 30.68 10.58 -1.24
C SER A 132 30.21 12.03 -1.39
N ASP A 133 30.86 12.97 -0.69
CA ASP A 133 30.63 14.42 -0.84
C ASP A 133 30.94 14.95 -2.26
N GLN A 134 31.61 14.15 -3.10
CA GLN A 134 31.85 14.46 -4.51
C GLN A 134 30.71 14.00 -5.43
N ASP A 135 29.72 13.27 -4.92
CA ASP A 135 28.54 12.84 -5.65
C ASP A 135 27.38 13.85 -5.49
N PRO A 136 26.42 13.90 -6.43
CA PRO A 136 25.14 14.54 -6.17
C PRO A 136 24.48 13.93 -4.92
N ILE A 137 23.72 14.76 -4.19
CA ILE A 137 22.95 14.35 -3.00
C ILE A 137 22.14 13.09 -3.34
N PRO A 138 22.14 12.07 -2.46
CA PRO A 138 21.39 10.83 -2.72
C PRO A 138 19.90 11.10 -2.87
N ASN A 139 19.25 10.33 -3.74
CA ASN A 139 17.79 10.32 -3.80
C ASN A 139 17.28 9.49 -2.63
N VAL A 140 16.32 10.02 -1.88
CA VAL A 140 15.67 9.32 -0.76
C VAL A 140 14.17 9.34 -0.96
N VAL A 141 13.56 8.18 -0.81
CA VAL A 141 12.11 8.04 -0.77
C VAL A 141 11.67 7.23 0.44
N VAL A 142 10.50 7.56 0.98
CA VAL A 142 9.93 6.94 2.18
C VAL A 142 8.45 6.63 1.95
N TRP A 143 7.93 5.62 2.63
CA TRP A 143 6.53 5.21 2.53
C TRP A 143 6.09 4.40 3.75
N PHE A 144 4.78 4.19 3.88
CA PHE A 144 4.20 3.40 4.97
C PHE A 144 4.31 1.88 4.71
N GLU A 145 4.80 1.17 5.73
CA GLU A 145 4.77 -0.29 5.81
C GLU A 145 3.72 -0.77 6.82
N SER A 146 3.39 0.03 7.83
CA SER A 146 2.35 -0.25 8.82
C SER A 146 1.73 1.04 9.34
N ILE A 147 0.44 1.01 9.66
CA ILE A 147 -0.32 2.16 10.16
C ILE A 147 -1.25 1.68 11.27
N TYR A 148 -1.28 2.41 12.38
CA TYR A 148 -2.27 2.29 13.44
C TYR A 148 -2.85 3.66 13.77
N ALA A 149 -3.93 4.02 13.08
CA ALA A 149 -4.76 5.15 13.45
C ALA A 149 -5.91 4.73 14.38
N ASP A 150 -6.27 5.62 15.29
CA ASP A 150 -7.47 5.50 16.12
C ASP A 150 -8.76 5.62 15.29
N PRO A 151 -9.78 4.78 15.53
CA PRO A 151 -11.03 4.78 14.76
C PRO A 151 -11.90 6.01 14.99
N ALA A 152 -11.70 6.78 16.06
CA ALA A 152 -12.61 7.86 16.43
C ALA A 152 -12.34 9.18 15.69
N HIS A 153 -11.30 9.23 14.85
CA HIS A 153 -10.85 10.43 14.16
C HIS A 153 -10.53 10.12 12.70
N ASP A 154 -10.58 11.14 11.84
CA ASP A 154 -10.13 10.99 10.47
C ASP A 154 -8.65 10.53 10.44
N CYS A 155 -8.27 9.79 9.39
CA CYS A 155 -6.89 9.35 9.22
C CYS A 155 -6.20 10.30 8.24
N CYS A 156 -5.53 11.31 8.80
CA CYS A 156 -4.76 12.31 8.09
C CYS A 156 -3.27 12.18 8.45
N ILE A 157 -2.52 11.43 7.64
CA ILE A 157 -1.11 11.08 7.87
C ILE A 157 -0.26 11.28 6.60
N ASP A 158 0.99 11.67 6.78
CA ASP A 158 2.01 11.84 5.73
C ASP A 158 3.36 11.32 6.24
N VAL A 159 4.15 10.74 5.35
CA VAL A 159 5.55 10.40 5.61
C VAL A 159 6.43 10.94 4.50
N LYS A 160 7.45 11.71 4.89
CA LYS A 160 8.36 12.38 3.95
C LYS A 160 9.80 12.42 4.46
N PRO A 161 10.79 12.38 3.55
CA PRO A 161 12.16 12.69 3.88
C PRO A 161 12.39 14.21 3.76
N THR A 162 13.14 14.79 4.67
CA THR A 162 13.61 16.18 4.61
C THR A 162 15.09 16.25 4.94
N ARG A 163 15.73 17.40 4.69
CA ARG A 163 17.14 17.65 5.03
C ARG A 163 18.12 16.54 4.58
N ILE A 164 17.90 16.02 3.37
CA ILE A 164 18.74 14.97 2.80
C ILE A 164 20.14 15.54 2.52
N CYS A 165 21.16 14.86 3.00
CA CYS A 165 22.56 15.15 2.73
C CYS A 165 23.33 13.85 2.48
N HIS A 166 24.66 13.89 2.43
CA HIS A 166 25.48 12.70 2.15
C HIS A 166 25.59 11.72 3.31
N THR A 167 25.33 12.14 4.55
CA THR A 167 25.43 11.29 5.74
C THR A 167 24.09 10.76 6.24
N GLY A 168 22.97 11.35 5.81
CA GLY A 168 21.65 10.97 6.29
C GLY A 168 20.54 11.93 5.85
N PHE A 169 19.38 11.80 6.47
CA PHE A 169 18.20 12.63 6.24
C PHE A 169 17.29 12.65 7.48
N ASN A 170 16.38 13.62 7.56
CA ASN A 170 15.28 13.61 8.52
C ASN A 170 14.09 12.82 7.94
N LEU A 171 13.61 11.82 8.66
CA LEU A 171 12.35 11.13 8.37
C LEU A 171 11.26 11.72 9.25
N SER A 172 10.20 12.26 8.63
CA SER A 172 9.05 12.84 9.31
C SER A 172 7.82 11.99 9.07
N ILE A 173 7.14 11.58 10.15
CA ILE A 173 5.78 11.03 10.13
C ILE A 173 4.87 12.05 10.80
N ASP A 174 4.04 12.68 9.98
CA ASP A 174 3.21 13.81 10.35
C ASP A 174 1.75 13.38 10.37
N THR A 175 1.00 13.96 11.31
CA THR A 175 -0.46 13.91 11.32
C THR A 175 -1.01 15.33 11.39
N TRP A 176 -2.22 15.52 10.87
CA TRP A 176 -2.93 16.78 11.02
C TRP A 176 -4.40 16.54 11.37
N SER A 177 -5.15 17.64 11.51
CA SER A 177 -6.50 17.64 12.06
C SER A 177 -6.51 17.07 13.49
N ASP A 178 -7.51 16.24 13.79
CA ASP A 178 -7.78 15.49 15.00
C ASP A 178 -7.27 14.04 14.94
N THR A 179 -6.54 13.66 13.88
CA THR A 179 -5.94 12.33 13.74
C THR A 179 -5.18 11.94 15.00
N ASN A 180 -5.49 10.76 15.52
CA ASN A 180 -4.77 10.16 16.64
C ASN A 180 -4.00 8.92 16.12
N LEU A 181 -2.75 9.14 15.71
CA LEU A 181 -1.85 8.09 15.22
C LEU A 181 -1.16 7.39 16.39
N VAL A 182 -1.59 6.17 16.70
CA VAL A 182 -1.03 5.36 17.79
C VAL A 182 0.40 4.92 17.46
N CYS A 183 0.62 4.46 16.23
CA CYS A 183 1.95 4.25 15.66
C CYS A 183 1.91 4.11 14.14
N ALA A 184 3.05 4.29 13.50
CA ALA A 184 3.31 3.90 12.13
C ALA A 184 4.74 3.37 11.97
N THR A 185 4.93 2.52 10.96
CA THR A 185 6.26 2.11 10.51
C THR A 185 6.46 2.62 9.10
N ALA A 186 7.54 3.36 8.88
CA ALA A 186 7.97 3.82 7.58
C ALA A 186 9.16 3.00 7.09
N ALA A 187 9.15 2.62 5.81
CA ALA A 187 10.32 2.10 5.11
C ALA A 187 10.94 3.20 4.26
N TRP A 188 12.25 3.11 4.04
CA TRP A 188 12.97 4.08 3.23
C TRP A 188 14.01 3.41 2.32
N LEU A 189 14.23 4.02 1.16
CA LEU A 189 15.27 3.69 0.21
C LEU A 189 16.07 4.95 -0.11
N ALA A 190 17.39 4.85 -0.02
CA ALA A 190 18.34 5.84 -0.47
C ALA A 190 19.23 5.24 -1.56
N TYR A 191 19.57 6.02 -2.59
CA TYR A 191 20.54 5.61 -3.58
C TYR A 191 21.34 6.80 -4.13
N SER A 192 22.56 6.53 -4.60
CA SER A 192 23.45 7.58 -5.13
C SER A 192 22.76 8.38 -6.24
N GLY A 193 22.84 9.71 -6.18
CA GLY A 193 22.31 10.60 -7.21
C GLY A 193 22.95 10.43 -8.60
N LYS A 194 24.05 9.65 -8.70
CA LYS A 194 24.68 9.26 -9.96
C LYS A 194 23.98 8.11 -10.68
N ARG A 195 23.14 7.31 -10.00
CA ARG A 195 22.44 6.16 -10.61
C ARG A 195 21.49 6.66 -11.69
N LYS A 196 21.59 6.06 -12.88
CA LYS A 196 20.75 6.34 -14.07
C LYS A 196 19.80 5.20 -14.42
N ASP A 197 19.93 4.11 -13.68
CA ASP A 197 19.17 2.87 -13.79
C ASP A 197 18.11 2.72 -12.68
N ILE A 198 17.93 3.76 -11.85
CA ILE A 198 16.87 3.87 -10.85
C ILE A 198 16.27 5.28 -10.91
N SER A 199 14.95 5.34 -11.10
CA SER A 199 14.16 6.57 -10.96
C SER A 199 13.22 6.43 -9.77
N SER A 200 13.03 7.49 -9.00
CA SER A 200 12.07 7.50 -7.91
C SER A 200 11.47 8.90 -7.73
N GLY A 201 10.36 8.95 -7.01
CA GLY A 201 9.68 10.21 -6.71
C GLY A 201 8.35 9.96 -6.02
N THR A 202 7.58 11.03 -5.84
CA THR A 202 6.27 11.02 -5.19
C THR A 202 5.21 11.60 -6.12
N PHE A 203 3.95 11.32 -5.83
CA PHE A 203 2.78 11.90 -6.48
C PHE A 203 1.62 11.98 -5.49
N SER A 204 0.72 12.93 -5.67
CA SER A 204 -0.48 13.12 -4.84
C SER A 204 -1.74 13.27 -5.68
N THR A 205 -2.89 12.89 -5.12
CA THR A 205 -4.21 13.28 -5.66
C THR A 205 -4.38 14.80 -5.73
N ASP A 206 -3.68 15.53 -4.85
CA ASP A 206 -3.71 17.00 -4.81
C ASP A 206 -3.11 17.62 -6.09
N ASP A 207 -2.25 16.89 -6.81
CA ASP A 207 -1.59 17.34 -8.03
C ASP A 207 -2.52 17.35 -9.25
N VAL A 208 -3.65 16.62 -9.21
CA VAL A 208 -4.52 16.42 -10.37
C VAL A 208 -5.91 17.03 -10.26
N CYS A 209 -6.47 17.15 -9.05
CA CYS A 209 -7.74 17.86 -8.83
C CYS A 209 -8.00 18.05 -7.33
N PRO A 210 -7.65 19.20 -6.73
CA PRO A 210 -7.89 19.44 -5.30
C PRO A 210 -9.38 19.57 -4.91
N ASN A 211 -10.31 19.70 -5.87
CA ASN A 211 -11.69 20.14 -5.62
C ASN A 211 -12.80 19.20 -6.16
N GLN A 212 -12.51 17.94 -6.51
CA GLN A 212 -13.54 17.01 -6.97
C GLN A 212 -13.41 15.64 -6.32
N SER A 213 -14.48 15.21 -5.64
CA SER A 213 -14.63 13.86 -5.09
C SER A 213 -14.75 12.84 -6.24
N HIS A 214 -13.61 12.42 -6.79
CA HIS A 214 -13.55 11.34 -7.76
C HIS A 214 -13.18 10.04 -7.08
N PHE A 215 -13.80 8.95 -7.50
CA PHE A 215 -13.38 7.60 -7.11
C PHE A 215 -12.04 7.18 -7.72
N ARG A 216 -11.51 7.96 -8.68
CA ARG A 216 -10.29 7.63 -9.43
C ARG A 216 -9.45 8.87 -9.65
N HIS A 217 -8.20 8.80 -9.23
CA HIS A 217 -7.20 9.82 -9.47
C HIS A 217 -6.07 9.20 -10.27
N SER A 218 -5.65 9.85 -11.34
CA SER A 218 -4.53 9.36 -12.14
C SER A 218 -3.80 10.51 -12.81
N SER A 219 -2.48 10.42 -12.87
CA SER A 219 -1.64 11.32 -13.67
C SER A 219 -0.45 10.59 -14.26
N TYR A 220 0.19 11.23 -15.24
CA TYR A 220 1.46 10.79 -15.77
C TYR A 220 2.61 11.36 -14.93
N VAL A 221 3.61 10.54 -14.62
CA VAL A 221 4.87 10.96 -14.00
C VAL A 221 6.06 10.52 -14.88
N PRO A 222 6.97 11.44 -15.25
CA PRO A 222 8.16 11.08 -16.01
C PRO A 222 9.23 10.43 -15.12
N PHE A 223 10.01 9.52 -15.68
CA PHE A 223 11.21 8.97 -15.05
C PHE A 223 12.40 9.92 -15.26
N ALA A 224 12.36 11.05 -14.56
CA ALA A 224 13.35 12.11 -14.73
C ALA A 224 14.78 11.61 -14.45
N GLY A 225 15.72 12.04 -15.29
CA GLY A 225 17.14 11.78 -15.10
C GLY A 225 17.59 10.34 -15.31
N CYS A 226 16.74 9.48 -15.88
CA CYS A 226 17.04 8.07 -16.18
C CYS A 226 16.92 7.79 -17.69
N ASP A 227 17.77 6.90 -18.19
CA ASP A 227 17.81 6.49 -19.60
C ASP A 227 17.51 4.99 -19.71
N PHE A 228 16.28 4.61 -19.36
CA PHE A 228 15.91 3.20 -19.40
C PHE A 228 15.91 2.67 -20.84
N LEU A 229 16.79 1.68 -21.10
CA LEU A 229 16.87 1.02 -22.40
C LEU A 229 15.77 -0.04 -22.63
N GLN A 230 15.01 -0.35 -21.59
CA GLN A 230 13.86 -1.25 -21.62
C GLN A 230 12.83 -0.82 -20.59
N ARG A 231 11.58 -1.27 -20.74
CA ARG A 231 10.51 -0.98 -19.77
C ARG A 231 10.97 -1.39 -18.35
N PRO A 232 11.04 -0.47 -17.38
CA PRO A 232 11.40 -0.80 -16.01
C PRO A 232 10.25 -1.55 -15.32
N GLN A 233 10.57 -2.25 -14.24
CA GLN A 233 9.56 -2.61 -13.25
C GLN A 233 9.34 -1.42 -12.31
N VAL A 234 8.15 -1.32 -11.75
CA VAL A 234 7.79 -0.24 -10.83
C VAL A 234 7.24 -0.80 -9.54
N PHE A 235 7.77 -0.29 -8.43
CA PHE A 235 7.23 -0.41 -7.10
C PHE A 235 6.49 0.87 -6.75
N THR A 236 5.32 0.74 -6.13
CA THR A 236 4.57 1.87 -5.58
C THR A 236 4.04 1.55 -4.20
N ALA A 237 4.04 2.52 -3.30
CA ALA A 237 3.48 2.40 -1.96
C ALA A 237 2.88 3.72 -1.50
N LEU A 238 1.93 3.68 -0.57
CA LEU A 238 1.31 4.86 0.01
C LEU A 238 2.29 5.57 0.95
N ASN A 239 2.39 6.89 0.80
CA ASN A 239 3.12 7.75 1.73
C ASN A 239 2.24 8.86 2.32
N MET A 240 0.99 8.99 1.89
CA MET A 240 0.01 9.90 2.49
C MET A 240 -1.38 9.30 2.43
N LEU A 241 -2.15 9.46 3.50
CA LEU A 241 -3.59 9.18 3.56
C LEU A 241 -4.31 10.34 4.23
N ASN A 242 -5.39 10.80 3.61
CA ASN A 242 -6.32 11.78 4.16
C ASN A 242 -7.74 11.27 3.88
N ILE A 243 -8.28 10.51 4.83
CA ILE A 243 -9.50 9.73 4.67
C ILE A 243 -10.41 9.89 5.89
N SER A 244 -11.72 10.03 5.65
CA SER A 244 -12.68 10.20 6.73
C SER A 244 -12.86 8.92 7.54
N LYS A 245 -13.15 9.07 8.83
CA LYS A 245 -13.58 7.97 9.71
C LYS A 245 -15.01 7.50 9.48
N GLU A 246 -15.82 8.26 8.76
CA GLU A 246 -17.26 7.98 8.64
C GLU A 246 -17.55 6.67 7.91
N LYS A 247 -16.58 6.17 7.14
CA LYS A 247 -16.70 5.10 6.15
C LYS A 247 -15.43 4.23 6.17
N ASP A 248 -15.55 2.99 5.72
CA ASP A 248 -14.39 2.09 5.66
C ASP A 248 -13.27 2.67 4.81
N VAL A 249 -12.04 2.36 5.18
CA VAL A 249 -10.83 2.70 4.44
C VAL A 249 -10.69 1.77 3.23
N ARG A 250 -11.05 2.27 2.04
CA ARG A 250 -10.90 1.53 0.78
C ARG A 250 -10.09 2.31 -0.24
N ILE A 251 -8.85 1.90 -0.45
CA ILE A 251 -7.91 2.55 -1.35
C ILE A 251 -7.07 1.53 -2.10
N LYS A 252 -6.81 1.81 -3.38
CA LYS A 252 -5.97 1.00 -4.25
C LYS A 252 -5.00 1.89 -5.03
N LEU A 253 -3.72 1.65 -4.84
CA LEU A 253 -2.62 2.27 -5.55
C LEU A 253 -2.04 1.29 -6.58
N TYR A 254 -1.96 1.71 -7.84
CA TYR A 254 -1.34 0.91 -8.90
C TYR A 254 -0.85 1.78 -10.06
N THR A 255 -0.03 1.18 -10.93
CA THR A 255 0.51 1.85 -12.13
C THR A 255 -0.08 1.26 -13.41
N SER A 256 -0.22 2.11 -14.42
CA SER A 256 -0.58 1.74 -15.80
C SER A 256 0.36 2.45 -16.78
N ASN A 257 0.33 2.04 -18.06
CA ASN A 257 1.07 2.69 -19.15
C ASN A 257 2.58 2.88 -18.89
N VAL A 258 3.24 1.93 -18.21
CA VAL A 258 4.68 2.00 -17.92
C VAL A 258 5.47 1.92 -19.23
N SER A 259 6.23 2.97 -19.51
CA SER A 259 7.15 3.10 -20.65
C SER A 259 8.59 3.27 -20.16
N MET A 260 9.53 3.50 -21.07
CA MET A 260 10.91 3.84 -20.70
C MET A 260 11.04 5.25 -20.14
N SER A 261 10.08 6.14 -20.40
CA SER A 261 10.15 7.56 -20.05
C SER A 261 9.27 7.94 -18.86
N GLY A 262 8.42 7.04 -18.38
CA GLY A 262 7.49 7.32 -17.29
C GLY A 262 6.39 6.29 -17.15
N MET A 263 5.37 6.65 -16.38
CA MET A 263 4.21 5.82 -16.10
C MET A 263 2.99 6.67 -15.78
N THR A 264 1.81 6.05 -15.80
CA THR A 264 0.60 6.60 -15.19
C THR A 264 0.40 5.97 -13.81
N TRP A 265 0.32 6.78 -12.76
CA TRP A 265 -0.10 6.31 -11.44
C TRP A 265 -1.63 6.40 -11.32
N ASN A 266 -2.21 5.56 -10.46
CA ASN A 266 -3.65 5.51 -10.19
C ASN A 266 -3.85 5.33 -8.68
N ILE A 267 -4.64 6.21 -8.07
CA ILE A 267 -5.12 6.08 -6.70
C ILE A 267 -6.64 6.07 -6.76
N ASP A 268 -7.21 4.89 -6.57
CA ASP A 268 -8.65 4.66 -6.62
C ASP A 268 -9.20 4.42 -5.21
N ASN A 269 -10.31 5.08 -4.88
CA ASN A 269 -11.19 4.67 -3.78
C ASN A 269 -12.51 4.14 -4.36
N TYR A 270 -13.29 3.42 -3.56
CA TYR A 270 -14.53 2.84 -4.04
C TYR A 270 -15.59 2.72 -2.95
N ASP A 271 -16.79 2.37 -3.40
CA ASP A 271 -18.01 2.30 -2.60
C ASP A 271 -18.34 3.66 -1.97
N ASP A 272 -18.55 3.74 -0.66
CA ASP A 272 -18.91 4.96 0.05
C ASP A 272 -17.71 5.66 0.72
N THR A 273 -16.48 5.24 0.42
CA THR A 273 -15.25 5.81 0.99
C THR A 273 -15.12 7.30 0.70
N ILE A 274 -14.90 8.11 1.74
CA ILE A 274 -14.67 9.56 1.63
C ILE A 274 -13.15 9.83 1.68
N LEU A 275 -12.53 9.93 0.51
CA LEU A 275 -11.10 10.24 0.36
C LEU A 275 -10.93 11.75 0.12
N TYR A 276 -10.29 12.45 1.07
CA TYR A 276 -9.92 13.86 0.92
C TYR A 276 -8.62 14.01 0.13
N GLY A 277 -7.70 13.06 0.26
CA GLY A 277 -6.46 13.01 -0.51
C GLY A 277 -5.61 11.78 -0.18
N ALA A 278 -4.71 11.43 -1.09
CA ALA A 278 -3.72 10.36 -0.88
C ALA A 278 -2.48 10.58 -1.75
N GLY A 279 -1.37 10.04 -1.28
CA GLY A 279 -0.07 10.17 -1.92
C GLY A 279 0.60 8.82 -2.05
N GLY A 280 1.46 8.70 -3.06
CA GLY A 280 2.30 7.53 -3.24
C GLY A 280 3.72 7.88 -3.60
N VAL A 281 4.60 6.92 -3.32
CA VAL A 281 5.97 6.85 -3.85
C VAL A 281 6.00 5.94 -5.07
N PHE A 282 6.96 6.17 -5.97
CA PHE A 282 7.40 5.14 -6.91
C PHE A 282 8.91 4.92 -6.88
N ILE A 283 9.31 3.70 -7.21
CA ILE A 283 10.68 3.31 -7.55
C ILE A 283 10.61 2.51 -8.85
N ALA A 284 11.26 2.99 -9.90
CA ALA A 284 11.37 2.33 -11.19
C ALA A 284 12.82 1.89 -11.42
N CYS A 285 13.03 0.62 -11.76
CA CYS A 285 14.35 0.09 -12.09
C CYS A 285 14.28 -1.02 -13.14
N ILE A 286 15.40 -1.24 -13.83
CA ILE A 286 15.52 -2.36 -14.77
C ILE A 286 15.74 -3.64 -13.97
N VAL A 287 14.88 -4.63 -14.19
CA VAL A 287 15.06 -5.99 -13.69
C VAL A 287 15.34 -6.89 -14.89
N PRO A 288 16.45 -7.66 -14.90
CA PRO A 288 16.72 -8.57 -15.99
C PRO A 288 15.61 -9.63 -16.04
N LYS A 289 15.17 -10.00 -17.25
CA LYS A 289 14.24 -11.10 -17.41
C LYS A 289 14.87 -12.35 -16.79
N SER A 290 14.20 -12.97 -15.82
CA SER A 290 14.61 -14.24 -15.26
C SER A 290 14.74 -15.26 -16.39
N VAL A 291 15.95 -15.79 -16.60
CA VAL A 291 16.18 -16.93 -17.49
C VAL A 291 15.77 -18.20 -16.73
N GLY A 292 14.46 -18.39 -16.55
CA GLY A 292 13.88 -19.55 -15.87
C GLY A 292 12.62 -20.03 -16.60
N PRO A 293 12.29 -21.32 -16.54
CA PRO A 293 11.11 -21.86 -17.23
C PRO A 293 9.87 -21.12 -16.73
N ALA A 294 9.11 -20.54 -17.67
CA ALA A 294 7.95 -19.70 -17.39
C ALA A 294 6.97 -20.44 -16.46
N ASP A 295 6.94 -20.01 -15.20
CA ASP A 295 5.94 -20.48 -14.25
C ASP A 295 4.61 -19.79 -14.63
N LYS A 296 3.69 -20.58 -15.22
CA LYS A 296 2.41 -20.11 -15.76
C LYS A 296 1.46 -19.52 -14.69
N ASN A 297 1.88 -19.51 -13.42
CA ASN A 297 1.13 -18.99 -12.28
C ASN A 297 1.62 -17.63 -11.76
N SER A 298 2.68 -17.04 -12.34
CA SER A 298 2.97 -15.62 -12.09
C SER A 298 1.96 -14.77 -12.85
N VAL A 299 0.90 -14.35 -12.15
CA VAL A 299 -0.10 -13.43 -12.69
C VAL A 299 0.59 -12.08 -12.90
N HIS A 300 1.17 -11.90 -14.08
CA HIS A 300 1.53 -10.59 -14.57
C HIS A 300 0.26 -9.73 -14.62
N THR A 301 0.37 -8.53 -14.07
CA THR A 301 -0.62 -7.46 -14.06
C THR A 301 -1.09 -7.13 -15.49
N ALA A 302 -2.11 -7.87 -15.95
CA ALA A 302 -2.85 -7.60 -17.18
C ALA A 302 -4.22 -8.30 -17.14
N GLU A 303 -5.01 -8.10 -16.08
CA GLU A 303 -6.41 -8.56 -16.05
C GLU A 303 -7.40 -7.48 -15.60
N LEU A 304 -7.20 -6.23 -16.05
CA LEU A 304 -8.22 -5.18 -15.92
C LEU A 304 -9.27 -5.17 -17.06
N GLY A 305 -9.16 -6.08 -18.02
CA GLY A 305 -10.11 -6.19 -19.14
C GLY A 305 -11.37 -7.01 -18.82
N ARG A 306 -11.33 -7.91 -17.84
CA ARG A 306 -12.41 -8.89 -17.58
C ARG A 306 -13.31 -8.58 -16.39
N VAL A 307 -12.90 -7.65 -15.52
CA VAL A 307 -13.67 -7.27 -14.31
C VAL A 307 -14.90 -6.43 -14.64
N LYS A 308 -14.99 -5.83 -15.84
CA LYS A 308 -16.18 -5.05 -16.25
C LYS A 308 -17.40 -5.92 -16.56
N GLU A 309 -17.24 -7.22 -16.83
CA GLU A 309 -18.36 -8.13 -17.10
C GLU A 309 -18.96 -8.73 -15.81
N LEU A 310 -18.11 -9.04 -14.81
CA LEU A 310 -18.55 -9.72 -13.58
C LEU A 310 -19.44 -8.84 -12.67
N HIS A 311 -19.24 -7.52 -12.67
CA HIS A 311 -20.07 -6.62 -11.86
C HIS A 311 -21.48 -6.39 -12.41
N ARG A 312 -21.77 -6.80 -13.65
CA ARG A 312 -23.10 -6.67 -14.24
C ARG A 312 -24.02 -7.86 -13.94
N GLU A 313 -23.46 -9.05 -13.74
CA GLU A 313 -24.24 -10.27 -13.43
C GLU A 313 -24.60 -10.39 -11.93
N ASP A 314 -23.76 -9.88 -11.03
CA ASP A 314 -24.01 -9.93 -9.58
C ASP A 314 -25.14 -8.98 -9.12
N ALA A 315 -25.34 -7.86 -9.83
CA ALA A 315 -26.44 -6.93 -9.54
C ALA A 315 -27.82 -7.48 -9.97
N VAL A 316 -27.86 -8.26 -11.06
CA VAL A 316 -29.11 -8.86 -11.56
C VAL A 316 -29.52 -10.06 -10.70
N THR A 317 -28.55 -10.84 -10.20
CA THR A 317 -28.82 -11.95 -9.28
C THR A 317 -29.30 -11.46 -7.90
N ARG A 318 -28.81 -10.30 -7.43
CA ARG A 318 -29.26 -9.69 -6.17
C ARG A 318 -30.65 -9.03 -6.23
N LEU A 319 -31.10 -8.60 -7.40
CA LEU A 319 -32.47 -8.08 -7.59
C LEU A 319 -33.53 -9.20 -7.64
N MET A 320 -33.13 -10.42 -8.01
CA MET A 320 -34.05 -11.56 -8.09
C MET A 320 -34.23 -12.32 -6.76
N SER A 321 -33.34 -12.13 -5.77
CA SER A 321 -33.50 -12.75 -4.44
C SER A 321 -34.34 -11.93 -3.45
N ILE A 322 -34.70 -10.68 -3.79
CA ILE A 322 -35.56 -9.82 -2.97
C ILE A 322 -37.06 -10.03 -3.29
N LEU A 323 -37.40 -10.66 -4.42
CA LEU A 323 -38.79 -10.85 -4.88
C LEU A 323 -39.40 -12.23 -4.57
N SER A 324 -38.74 -13.09 -3.80
CA SER A 324 -39.26 -14.43 -3.45
C SER A 324 -39.45 -14.61 -1.93
N TRP A 325 -40.49 -13.97 -1.39
CA TRP A 325 -41.05 -14.35 -0.09
C TRP A 325 -42.24 -15.31 -0.28
N PRO A 326 -42.32 -16.44 0.47
CA PRO A 326 -43.50 -17.28 0.44
C PRO A 326 -44.66 -16.62 1.16
N VAL A 327 -45.79 -16.48 0.46
CA VAL A 327 -47.10 -16.19 1.05
C VAL A 327 -47.48 -17.36 1.97
N GLY A 328 -47.57 -17.13 3.28
CA GLY A 328 -48.20 -18.10 4.16
C GLY A 328 -47.82 -18.03 5.64
N LYS A 329 -48.38 -17.05 6.37
CA LYS A 329 -48.95 -17.20 7.73
C LYS A 329 -49.41 -15.84 8.29
N LEU A 330 -50.62 -15.45 7.91
CA LEU A 330 -51.44 -14.53 8.70
C LEU A 330 -52.66 -15.32 9.19
N ASN A 331 -52.65 -15.74 10.44
CA ASN A 331 -53.84 -16.12 11.20
C ASN A 331 -53.47 -16.23 12.69
N SER A 332 -53.36 -15.08 13.36
CA SER A 332 -53.79 -14.89 14.74
C SER A 332 -53.52 -13.44 15.10
N ILE A 333 -54.59 -12.63 15.15
CA ILE A 333 -54.82 -11.45 15.99
C ILE A 333 -56.10 -10.81 15.44
N THR A 334 -57.23 -11.41 15.82
CA THR A 334 -58.54 -10.75 15.80
C THR A 334 -59.23 -11.16 17.08
N ARG A 335 -59.03 -10.36 18.13
CA ARG A 335 -59.93 -10.20 19.29
C ARG A 335 -59.30 -9.25 20.31
N ARG A 336 -59.66 -7.97 20.23
CA ARG A 336 -60.06 -7.11 21.36
C ARG A 336 -60.10 -5.66 20.90
N PHE A 337 -61.26 -5.23 20.40
CA PHE A 337 -61.75 -3.88 20.66
C PHE A 337 -63.27 -3.97 20.79
N LYS A 338 -63.74 -3.93 22.04
CA LYS A 338 -65.13 -3.64 22.39
C LYS A 338 -65.12 -2.77 23.65
N GLY A 339 -65.64 -1.55 23.47
CA GLY A 339 -66.21 -0.68 24.51
C GLY A 339 -65.27 0.40 25.05
N LYS A 340 -65.73 1.60 25.42
CA LYS A 340 -67.05 2.26 25.37
C LYS A 340 -66.88 3.65 26.06
N ARG A 341 -67.72 4.64 25.67
CA ARG A 341 -68.07 5.94 26.33
C ARG A 341 -67.08 7.10 26.07
N GLY A 342 -67.46 8.29 25.58
CA GLY A 342 -68.56 9.22 25.96
C GLY A 342 -68.07 10.09 27.13
N HIS A 343 -67.93 11.43 27.13
CA HIS A 343 -68.81 12.54 26.73
C HIS A 343 -67.99 13.88 26.64
N PRO A 344 -68.61 15.02 26.24
CA PRO A 344 -67.95 16.22 25.68
C PRO A 344 -67.76 17.39 26.67
N LEU A 345 -67.03 18.40 26.19
CA LEU A 345 -67.31 19.83 26.39
C LEU A 345 -67.36 20.52 25.04
#